data_AF-A0A2T3W5Q8-F1
#
_entry.id   AF-A0A2T3W5Q8-F1
#
_cell.length_a   1.000
_cell.length_b   1.000
_cell.length_c   1.000
_cell.angle_alpha   90.00
_cell.angle_beta   90.00
_cell.angle_gamma   90.00
#
_symmetry.space_group_name_H-M   'P 1'
#
loop_
_entity.id
_entity.type
_entity.pdbx_description
1 polymer ?
#
loop_
_entity_poly.entity_id
_entity_poly.type
_entity_poly.pdbx_seq_one_letter_code
_entity_poly.pdbx_strand_id
1 'polypeptide(L)'
;MTNSFLQKVADWQITFDLAEAAGRFIEVGDTLVAGYLPTGVLTPEQVSRLFPTGLARPAQVAAFAISTEETIAKWDHVGGYDGRRKLLATLLAHELKAAGILMPRFDLLKMDENSYGYYVPRTHAIVVNSSLLRQPDLPQSELRELCQTLYHEARHAEQTFSVARLLCGSGMTVDAAYQHTKIYRPLVRSAAAKPIRPASPEGIVANEWYQSRYGAFAAQRAADLNTKDKLALEVAKSKETLAALQARRVTLQQKLKTNLTAIQRNEVTVTLNALQAEIKAVTAKLETQRQQHDVYYEKYRALPGERDAWDVEGAVNTYYLRHLEKP
;
A
#
# COMPACT_ATOMS: atom_id res chain seq x y z
N MET A 1 -16.02 3.34 34.57
CA MET A 1 -14.86 2.46 34.30
C MET A 1 -13.93 2.54 35.49
N THR A 2 -13.54 1.41 36.08
CA THR A 2 -12.63 1.41 37.24
C THR A 2 -11.21 1.76 36.79
N ASN A 3 -10.44 2.40 37.67
CA ASN A 3 -9.03 2.74 37.46
C ASN A 3 -8.21 1.50 37.00
N SER A 4 -8.60 0.30 37.46
CA SER A 4 -7.97 -0.98 37.09
C SER A 4 -8.12 -1.40 35.62
N PHE A 5 -9.20 -1.02 34.92
CA PHE A 5 -9.37 -1.39 33.50
C PHE A 5 -8.46 -0.53 32.62
N LEU A 6 -8.45 0.80 32.86
CA LEU A 6 -7.61 1.74 32.13
C LEU A 6 -6.12 1.39 32.30
N GLN A 7 -5.72 1.00 33.52
CA GLN A 7 -4.35 0.53 33.78
C GLN A 7 -4.00 -0.70 32.95
N LYS A 8 -4.88 -1.72 32.93
CA LYS A 8 -4.63 -2.93 32.12
C LYS A 8 -4.52 -2.63 30.62
N VAL A 9 -5.29 -1.67 30.12
CA VAL A 9 -5.19 -1.23 28.72
C VAL A 9 -3.85 -0.54 28.48
N ALA A 10 -3.41 0.35 29.37
CA ALA A 10 -2.12 1.00 29.28
C ALA A 10 -0.95 -0.01 29.34
N ASP A 11 -1.04 -1.01 30.22
CA ASP A 11 -0.03 -2.07 30.34
C ASP A 11 0.04 -2.92 29.06
N TRP A 12 -1.11 -3.29 28.49
CA TRP A 12 -1.15 -3.97 27.19
C TRP A 12 -0.56 -3.11 26.07
N GLN A 13 -0.88 -1.81 26.03
CA GLN A 13 -0.35 -0.89 25.02
C GLN A 13 1.18 -0.87 25.04
N ILE A 14 1.80 -0.78 26.22
CA ILE A 14 3.27 -0.74 26.35
C ILE A 14 3.91 -2.06 25.94
N THR A 15 3.27 -3.18 26.29
CA THR A 15 3.85 -4.53 26.13
C THR A 15 3.54 -5.21 24.80
N PHE A 16 2.65 -4.63 23.98
CA PHE A 16 2.31 -5.16 22.66
C PHE A 16 3.52 -5.13 21.71
N ASP A 17 3.81 -6.24 21.01
CA ASP A 17 4.86 -6.28 19.97
C ASP A 17 4.29 -5.83 18.62
N LEU A 18 4.28 -4.51 18.40
CA LEU A 18 3.90 -3.87 17.14
C LEU A 18 4.87 -4.21 16.00
N ALA A 19 6.15 -4.46 16.32
CA ALA A 19 7.10 -4.86 15.29
C ALA A 19 6.71 -6.22 14.72
N GLU A 20 6.35 -7.18 15.56
CA GLU A 20 5.81 -8.48 15.11
C GLU A 20 4.46 -8.36 14.41
N ALA A 21 3.53 -7.60 15.01
CA ALA A 21 2.14 -7.58 14.55
C ALA A 21 1.87 -6.62 13.37
N ALA A 22 2.81 -5.73 13.05
CA ALA A 22 2.64 -4.69 12.04
C ALA A 22 3.92 -4.35 11.24
N GLY A 23 5.09 -4.92 11.59
CA GLY A 23 6.34 -4.59 10.91
C GLY A 23 6.82 -3.15 11.11
N ARG A 24 6.37 -2.46 12.16
CA ARG A 24 6.75 -1.06 12.43
C ARG A 24 6.92 -0.74 13.91
N PHE A 25 7.54 0.40 14.16
CA PHE A 25 7.76 0.99 15.48
C PHE A 25 7.05 2.34 15.60
N ILE A 26 6.87 2.81 16.82
CA ILE A 26 6.40 4.17 17.09
C ILE A 26 7.60 5.01 17.55
N GLU A 27 7.73 6.21 17.01
CA GLU A 27 8.75 7.17 17.42
C GLU A 27 8.25 8.00 18.62
N VAL A 28 9.05 8.04 19.68
CA VAL A 28 8.79 8.79 20.92
C VAL A 28 10.06 9.57 21.27
N GLY A 29 10.10 10.84 20.89
CA GLY A 29 11.36 11.60 20.90
C GLY A 29 12.37 10.92 19.99
N ASP A 30 13.59 10.67 20.49
CA ASP A 30 14.66 10.00 19.73
C ASP A 30 14.64 8.46 19.87
N THR A 31 13.56 7.88 20.40
CA THR A 31 13.46 6.44 20.67
C THR A 31 12.38 5.77 19.83
N LEU A 32 12.71 4.62 19.23
CA LEU A 32 11.74 3.74 18.60
C LEU A 32 11.24 2.71 19.62
N VAL A 33 9.93 2.67 19.82
CA VAL A 33 9.28 1.70 20.71
C VAL A 33 8.50 0.66 19.89
N ALA A 34 8.61 -0.60 20.30
CA ALA A 34 7.87 -1.69 19.70
C ALA A 34 6.42 -1.78 20.21
N GLY A 35 6.01 -0.93 21.15
CA GLY A 35 4.64 -0.89 21.69
C GLY A 35 3.89 0.40 21.37
N TYR A 36 2.65 0.49 21.85
CA TYR A 36 1.82 1.69 21.78
C TYR A 36 2.09 2.66 22.94
N LEU A 37 1.72 3.93 22.72
CA LEU A 37 1.66 4.91 23.82
C LEU A 37 0.57 4.50 24.84
N PRO A 38 0.85 4.54 26.16
CA PRO A 38 -0.08 4.13 27.22
C PRO A 38 -1.16 5.19 27.48
N THR A 39 -2.12 5.31 26.58
CA THR A 39 -3.24 6.25 26.72
C THR A 39 -4.35 5.72 27.63
N GLY A 40 -4.39 4.41 27.87
CA GLY A 40 -5.49 3.73 28.58
C GLY A 40 -6.80 3.69 27.78
N VAL A 41 -6.81 4.15 26.52
CA VAL A 41 -7.98 4.17 25.63
C VAL A 41 -7.62 3.47 24.32
N LEU A 42 -8.44 2.49 23.93
CA LEU A 42 -8.25 1.75 22.68
C LEU A 42 -8.77 2.55 21.48
N THR A 43 -7.90 2.77 20.50
CA THR A 43 -8.29 3.26 19.17
C THR A 43 -8.82 2.11 18.29
N PRO A 44 -9.55 2.39 17.20
CA PRO A 44 -9.97 1.34 16.26
C PRO A 44 -8.78 0.52 15.71
N GLU A 45 -7.63 1.15 15.46
CA GLU A 45 -6.38 0.46 15.12
C GLU A 45 -5.96 -0.55 16.19
N GLN A 46 -5.94 -0.14 17.45
CA GLN A 46 -5.58 -1.03 18.56
C GLN A 46 -6.60 -2.15 18.74
N VAL A 47 -7.88 -1.88 18.49
CA VAL A 47 -8.93 -2.91 18.47
C VAL A 47 -8.70 -3.92 17.35
N SER A 48 -8.25 -3.50 16.16
CA SER A 48 -7.96 -4.43 15.06
C SER A 48 -6.77 -5.35 15.36
N ARG A 49 -5.81 -4.88 16.17
CA ARG A 49 -4.69 -5.70 16.65
C ARG A 49 -5.05 -6.64 17.78
N LEU A 50 -5.93 -6.22 18.69
CA LEU A 50 -6.37 -7.07 19.80
C LEU A 50 -7.34 -8.17 19.33
N PHE A 51 -8.11 -7.89 18.28
CA PHE A 51 -9.10 -8.81 17.71
C PHE A 51 -8.93 -8.95 16.19
N PRO A 52 -7.82 -9.51 15.72
CA PRO A 52 -7.55 -9.61 14.29
C PRO A 52 -8.53 -10.56 13.59
N THR A 53 -8.97 -10.17 12.40
CA THR A 53 -9.92 -10.94 11.58
C THR A 53 -9.33 -11.28 10.21
N GLY A 54 -9.84 -12.35 9.60
CA GLY A 54 -9.48 -12.77 8.25
C GLY A 54 -7.97 -12.82 8.02
N LEU A 55 -7.52 -12.07 7.01
CA LEU A 55 -6.13 -11.97 6.56
C LEU A 55 -5.19 -11.37 7.62
N ALA A 56 -5.71 -10.63 8.61
CA ALA A 56 -4.90 -10.07 9.69
C ALA A 56 -4.62 -11.06 10.82
N ARG A 57 -5.23 -12.26 10.82
CA ARG A 57 -4.97 -13.25 11.87
C ARG A 57 -3.53 -13.76 11.79
N PRO A 58 -2.81 -13.91 12.92
CA PRO A 58 -1.44 -14.42 12.91
C PRO A 58 -1.25 -15.74 12.15
N ALA A 59 -2.20 -16.68 12.30
CA ALA A 59 -2.16 -17.95 11.57
C ALA A 59 -2.31 -17.77 10.05
N GLN A 60 -3.08 -16.77 9.60
CA GLN A 60 -3.26 -16.48 8.18
C GLN A 60 -2.01 -15.78 7.61
N VAL A 61 -1.45 -14.82 8.35
CA VAL A 61 -0.17 -14.17 8.03
C VAL A 61 0.95 -15.20 7.84
N ALA A 62 1.09 -16.14 8.79
CA ALA A 62 2.07 -17.21 8.71
C ALA A 62 1.84 -18.14 7.50
N ALA A 63 0.58 -18.56 7.28
CA ALA A 63 0.22 -19.41 6.15
C ALA A 63 0.51 -18.75 4.80
N PHE A 64 0.24 -17.44 4.68
CA PHE A 64 0.53 -16.68 3.48
C PHE A 64 2.04 -16.55 3.22
N ALA A 65 2.84 -16.24 4.25
CA ALA A 65 4.29 -16.15 4.12
C ALA A 65 4.90 -17.47 3.61
N ILE A 66 4.47 -18.61 4.17
CA ILE A 66 4.90 -19.94 3.73
C ILE A 66 4.46 -20.19 2.27
N SER A 67 3.21 -19.89 1.94
CA SER A 67 2.67 -20.09 0.59
C SER A 67 3.33 -19.20 -0.46
N THR A 68 3.86 -18.05 -0.04
CA THR A 68 4.67 -17.16 -0.90
C THR A 68 5.99 -17.81 -1.26
N GLU A 69 6.72 -18.41 -0.31
CA GLU A 69 7.96 -19.12 -0.64
C GLU A 69 7.72 -20.33 -1.55
N GLU A 70 6.62 -21.07 -1.34
CA GLU A 70 6.21 -22.12 -2.27
C GLU A 70 5.87 -21.60 -3.67
N THR A 71 5.28 -20.42 -3.75
CA THR A 71 4.95 -19.74 -5.02
C THR A 71 6.22 -19.33 -5.74
N ILE A 72 7.19 -18.75 -5.02
CA ILE A 72 8.49 -18.36 -5.55
C ILE A 72 9.22 -19.58 -6.11
N ALA A 73 9.26 -20.69 -5.36
CA ALA A 73 9.91 -21.93 -5.81
C ALA A 73 9.29 -22.54 -7.09
N LYS A 74 8.02 -22.23 -7.40
CA LYS A 74 7.31 -22.74 -8.58
C LYS A 74 7.38 -21.79 -9.79
N TRP A 75 7.89 -20.57 -9.63
CA TRP A 75 7.75 -19.49 -10.63
C TRP A 75 8.33 -19.82 -12.01
N ASP A 76 9.50 -20.45 -12.03
CA ASP A 76 10.21 -20.81 -13.27
C ASP A 76 9.66 -22.07 -13.94
N HIS A 77 8.88 -22.86 -13.19
CA HIS A 77 8.36 -24.15 -13.62
C HIS A 77 6.90 -24.09 -14.10
N VAL A 78 6.20 -22.98 -13.86
CA VAL A 78 4.83 -22.79 -14.37
C VAL A 78 4.85 -22.33 -15.84
N GLY A 79 3.86 -22.79 -16.62
CA GLY A 79 3.79 -22.66 -18.08
C GLY A 79 3.61 -21.23 -18.62
N GLY A 80 4.61 -20.36 -18.40
CA GLY A 80 4.66 -18.98 -18.88
C GLY A 80 3.63 -18.06 -18.23
N TYR A 81 3.26 -16.99 -18.95
CA TYR A 81 2.38 -15.91 -18.49
C TYR A 81 1.09 -16.40 -17.81
N ASP A 82 0.36 -17.32 -18.44
CA ASP A 82 -0.89 -17.86 -17.89
C ASP A 82 -0.68 -18.80 -16.70
N GLY A 83 0.43 -19.53 -16.68
CA GLY A 83 0.82 -20.36 -15.53
C GLY A 83 1.04 -19.51 -14.29
N ARG A 84 1.83 -18.43 -14.42
CA ARG A 84 2.11 -17.48 -13.33
C ARG A 84 0.86 -16.75 -12.84
N ARG A 85 0.00 -16.31 -13.76
CA ARG A 85 -1.28 -15.69 -13.40
C ARG A 85 -2.15 -16.64 -12.57
N LYS A 86 -2.26 -17.91 -12.98
CA LYS A 86 -3.01 -18.93 -12.23
C LYS A 86 -2.38 -19.19 -10.87
N LEU A 87 -1.05 -19.26 -10.80
CA LEU A 87 -0.31 -19.46 -9.55
C LEU A 87 -0.64 -18.35 -8.53
N LEU A 88 -0.54 -17.07 -8.93
CA LEU A 88 -0.88 -15.94 -8.06
C LEU A 88 -2.37 -15.92 -7.66
N ALA A 89 -3.26 -16.24 -8.60
CA ALA A 89 -4.69 -16.33 -8.30
C ALA A 89 -5.00 -17.46 -7.30
N THR A 90 -4.30 -18.60 -7.41
CA THR A 90 -4.44 -19.72 -6.46
C THR A 90 -3.93 -19.35 -5.08
N LEU A 91 -2.78 -18.67 -4.99
CA LEU A 91 -2.23 -18.16 -3.74
C LEU A 91 -3.28 -17.30 -3.00
N LEU A 92 -3.83 -16.27 -3.64
CA LEU A 92 -4.83 -15.42 -2.99
C LEU A 92 -6.18 -16.12 -2.74
N ALA A 93 -6.60 -17.02 -3.62
CA ALA A 93 -7.87 -17.74 -3.46
C ALA A 93 -7.90 -18.62 -2.20
N HIS A 94 -6.76 -19.21 -1.82
CA HIS A 94 -6.63 -19.95 -0.57
C HIS A 94 -6.93 -19.05 0.64
N GLU A 95 -6.27 -17.90 0.71
CA GLU A 95 -6.38 -16.93 1.80
C GLU A 95 -7.78 -16.33 1.93
N LEU A 96 -8.31 -15.84 0.80
CA LEU A 96 -9.62 -15.17 0.77
C LEU A 96 -10.77 -16.14 1.06
N LYS A 97 -10.64 -17.41 0.63
CA LYS A 97 -11.60 -18.47 0.97
C LYS A 97 -11.60 -18.75 2.47
N ALA A 98 -10.42 -18.82 3.10
CA ALA A 98 -10.31 -19.00 4.55
C ALA A 98 -10.94 -17.83 5.33
N ALA A 99 -10.83 -16.61 4.80
CA ALA A 99 -11.49 -15.42 5.34
C ALA A 99 -12.99 -15.31 4.97
N GLY A 100 -13.50 -16.20 4.12
CA GLY A 100 -14.90 -16.23 3.70
C GLY A 100 -15.33 -15.07 2.80
N ILE A 101 -14.38 -14.51 2.05
CA ILE A 101 -14.55 -13.38 1.13
C ILE A 101 -14.73 -13.94 -0.29
N LEU A 102 -15.57 -13.28 -1.09
CA LEU A 102 -15.66 -13.60 -2.52
C LEU A 102 -14.28 -13.36 -3.15
N MET A 103 -13.85 -14.23 -4.06
CA MET A 103 -12.57 -14.04 -4.74
C MET A 103 -12.66 -12.83 -5.70
N PRO A 104 -11.80 -11.81 -5.58
CA PRO A 104 -11.68 -10.75 -6.57
C PRO A 104 -11.30 -11.32 -7.94
N ARG A 105 -11.80 -10.69 -9.00
CA ARG A 105 -11.32 -10.98 -10.35
C ARG A 105 -9.86 -10.51 -10.48
N PHE A 106 -9.05 -11.29 -11.19
CA PHE A 106 -7.69 -10.88 -11.56
C PHE A 106 -7.72 -10.18 -12.91
N ASP A 107 -7.40 -8.90 -12.89
CA ASP A 107 -7.27 -8.08 -14.09
C ASP A 107 -5.81 -7.82 -14.37
N LEU A 108 -5.48 -7.74 -15.66
CA LEU A 108 -4.11 -7.56 -16.09
C LEU A 108 -4.03 -6.26 -16.87
N LEU A 109 -3.18 -5.36 -16.41
CA LEU A 109 -2.93 -4.09 -17.07
C LEU A 109 -1.42 -3.89 -17.19
N LYS A 110 -0.95 -3.30 -18.29
CA LYS A 110 0.44 -2.84 -18.34
C LYS A 110 0.55 -1.59 -17.49
N MET A 111 1.40 -1.63 -16.47
CA MET A 111 1.68 -0.48 -15.60
C MET A 111 3.16 -0.08 -15.73
N ASP A 112 3.55 1.00 -15.06
CA ASP A 112 4.96 1.35 -14.90
C ASP A 112 5.70 0.27 -14.08
N GLU A 113 7.02 0.24 -14.18
CA GLU A 113 7.87 -0.81 -13.61
C GLU A 113 7.82 -0.86 -12.07
N ASN A 114 7.43 0.22 -11.40
CA ASN A 114 7.38 0.30 -9.93
C ASN A 114 5.96 0.07 -9.36
N SER A 115 4.98 -0.20 -10.22
CA SER A 115 3.60 -0.49 -9.81
C SER A 115 3.31 -1.97 -9.98
N TYR A 116 2.99 -2.67 -8.90
CA TYR A 116 2.72 -4.12 -8.94
C TYR A 116 1.23 -4.45 -9.07
N GLY A 117 0.36 -3.66 -8.44
CA GLY A 117 -1.09 -3.83 -8.58
C GLY A 117 -1.90 -2.88 -7.72
N TYR A 118 -3.23 -2.97 -7.84
CA TYR A 118 -4.19 -2.24 -7.01
C TYR A 118 -5.57 -2.91 -7.00
N TYR A 119 -6.33 -2.70 -5.93
CA TYR A 119 -7.69 -3.20 -5.76
C TYR A 119 -8.77 -2.18 -6.17
N VAL A 120 -9.81 -2.67 -6.85
CA VAL A 120 -10.96 -1.88 -7.31
C VAL A 120 -12.25 -2.37 -6.63
N PRO A 121 -12.81 -1.65 -5.64
CA PRO A 121 -14.03 -2.07 -4.93
C PRO A 121 -15.28 -2.19 -5.81
N ARG A 122 -15.39 -1.37 -6.85
CA ARG A 122 -16.57 -1.28 -7.72
C ARG A 122 -16.79 -2.55 -8.53
N THR A 123 -15.71 -3.12 -9.03
CA THR A 123 -15.70 -4.34 -9.84
C THR A 123 -15.23 -5.56 -9.06
N HIS A 124 -14.79 -5.35 -7.82
CA HIS A 124 -14.16 -6.36 -6.97
C HIS A 124 -13.05 -7.10 -7.73
N ALA A 125 -12.06 -6.32 -8.16
CA ALA A 125 -10.94 -6.81 -8.96
C ALA A 125 -9.62 -6.38 -8.34
N ILE A 126 -8.63 -7.27 -8.38
CA ILE A 126 -7.22 -6.94 -8.17
C ILE A 126 -6.60 -6.82 -9.55
N VAL A 127 -6.12 -5.63 -9.88
CA VAL A 127 -5.40 -5.36 -11.12
C VAL A 127 -3.93 -5.60 -10.87
N VAL A 128 -3.28 -6.42 -11.70
CA VAL A 128 -1.87 -6.81 -11.57
C VAL A 128 -1.10 -6.28 -12.77
N ASN A 129 0.13 -5.83 -12.54
CA ASN A 129 1.01 -5.40 -13.61
C ASN A 129 1.42 -6.59 -14.50
N SER A 130 0.86 -6.61 -15.71
CA SER A 130 1.09 -7.66 -16.69
C SER A 130 2.55 -7.79 -17.14
N SER A 131 3.38 -6.76 -16.95
CA SER A 131 4.80 -6.81 -17.32
C SER A 131 5.58 -7.82 -16.47
N LEU A 132 5.26 -7.96 -15.18
CA LEU A 132 5.95 -8.84 -14.25
C LEU A 132 5.73 -10.32 -14.58
N LEU A 133 4.51 -10.67 -15.02
CA LEU A 133 4.15 -12.05 -15.40
C LEU A 133 4.91 -12.56 -16.62
N ARG A 134 5.51 -11.67 -17.42
CA ARG A 134 6.29 -12.03 -18.61
C ARG A 134 7.75 -12.34 -18.29
N GLN A 135 8.22 -12.01 -17.09
CA GLN A 135 9.61 -12.15 -16.68
C GLN A 135 9.82 -13.52 -16.02
N PRO A 136 10.49 -14.48 -16.68
CA PRO A 136 10.84 -15.74 -16.03
C PRO A 136 11.84 -15.52 -14.90
N ASP A 137 12.85 -14.71 -15.14
CA ASP A 137 13.98 -14.43 -14.24
C ASP A 137 13.71 -13.29 -13.26
N LEU A 138 12.44 -13.08 -12.86
CA LEU A 138 12.10 -12.07 -11.86
C LEU A 138 12.83 -12.40 -10.55
N PRO A 139 13.64 -11.48 -9.98
CA PRO A 139 14.36 -11.73 -8.74
C PRO A 139 13.41 -12.21 -7.64
N GLN A 140 13.84 -13.17 -6.83
CA GLN A 140 12.99 -13.73 -5.77
C GLN A 140 12.50 -12.65 -4.79
N SER A 141 13.31 -11.62 -4.53
CA SER A 141 12.91 -10.46 -3.73
C SER A 141 11.76 -9.68 -4.38
N GLU A 142 11.83 -9.38 -5.67
CA GLU A 142 10.76 -8.69 -6.40
C GLU A 142 9.50 -9.55 -6.50
N LEU A 143 9.64 -10.87 -6.66
CA LEU A 143 8.49 -11.78 -6.65
C LEU A 143 7.84 -11.85 -5.27
N ARG A 144 8.62 -11.76 -4.19
CA ARG A 144 8.10 -11.68 -2.82
C ARG A 144 7.35 -10.38 -2.60
N GLU A 145 7.91 -9.25 -3.02
CA GLU A 145 7.24 -7.95 -2.95
C GLU A 145 5.95 -7.92 -3.78
N LEU A 146 5.92 -8.56 -4.96
CA LEU A 146 4.70 -8.75 -5.74
C LEU A 146 3.65 -9.54 -4.94
N CYS A 147 4.03 -10.66 -4.33
CA CYS A 147 3.11 -11.45 -3.50
C CYS A 147 2.60 -10.64 -2.30
N GLN A 148 3.48 -9.93 -1.60
CA GLN A 148 3.14 -9.05 -0.47
C GLN A 148 2.17 -7.94 -0.90
N THR A 149 2.43 -7.27 -2.02
CA THR A 149 1.51 -6.26 -2.59
C THR A 149 0.15 -6.88 -2.89
N LEU A 150 0.10 -8.08 -3.47
CA LEU A 150 -1.17 -8.76 -3.74
C LEU A 150 -1.93 -9.12 -2.44
N TYR A 151 -1.22 -9.41 -1.35
CA TYR A 151 -1.82 -9.62 -0.03
C TYR A 151 -2.39 -8.32 0.55
N HIS A 152 -1.67 -7.20 0.40
CA HIS A 152 -2.15 -5.86 0.73
C HIS A 152 -3.44 -5.52 -0.03
N GLU A 153 -3.47 -5.77 -1.35
CA GLU A 153 -4.67 -5.56 -2.15
C GLU A 153 -5.82 -6.50 -1.79
N ALA A 154 -5.51 -7.75 -1.42
CA ALA A 154 -6.50 -8.69 -0.87
C ALA A 154 -7.06 -8.19 0.47
N ARG A 155 -6.23 -7.54 1.29
CA ARG A 155 -6.68 -6.92 2.54
C ARG A 155 -7.65 -5.77 2.29
N HIS A 156 -7.45 -4.95 1.26
CA HIS A 156 -8.45 -3.97 0.83
C HIS A 156 -9.78 -4.60 0.37
N ALA A 157 -9.74 -5.79 -0.24
CA ALA A 157 -10.93 -6.55 -0.56
C ALA A 157 -11.69 -7.00 0.71
N GLU A 158 -10.99 -7.50 1.73
CA GLU A 158 -11.58 -7.84 3.04
C GLU A 158 -12.18 -6.62 3.75
N GLN A 159 -11.46 -5.51 3.79
CA GLN A 159 -11.93 -4.27 4.40
C GLN A 159 -13.21 -3.77 3.73
N THR A 160 -13.26 -3.84 2.40
CA THR A 160 -14.46 -3.48 1.62
C THR A 160 -15.64 -4.39 1.95
N PHE A 161 -15.38 -5.71 2.07
CA PHE A 161 -16.40 -6.67 2.49
C PHE A 161 -16.90 -6.37 3.91
N SER A 162 -16.00 -6.03 4.84
CA SER A 162 -16.32 -5.70 6.23
C SER A 162 -17.16 -4.42 6.35
N VAL A 163 -16.85 -3.39 5.54
CA VAL A 163 -17.70 -2.19 5.44
C VAL A 163 -19.10 -2.54 4.94
N ALA A 164 -19.21 -3.39 3.91
CA ALA A 164 -20.53 -3.84 3.44
C ALA A 164 -21.29 -4.63 4.52
N ARG A 165 -20.60 -5.50 5.28
CA ARG A 165 -21.20 -6.25 6.40
C ARG A 165 -21.69 -5.33 7.52
N LEU A 166 -20.93 -4.27 7.84
CA LEU A 166 -21.32 -3.24 8.80
C LEU A 166 -22.56 -2.48 8.35
N LEU A 167 -22.63 -2.04 7.09
CA LEU A 167 -23.79 -1.32 6.57
C LEU A 167 -25.06 -2.18 6.63
N CYS A 168 -24.97 -3.45 6.23
CA CYS A 168 -26.08 -4.38 6.35
C CYS A 168 -26.44 -4.69 7.81
N GLY A 169 -25.45 -4.83 8.69
CA GLY A 169 -25.68 -4.99 10.13
C GLY A 169 -26.20 -3.74 10.83
N SER A 170 -26.11 -2.58 10.19
CA SER A 170 -26.75 -1.33 10.61
C SER A 170 -28.17 -1.15 10.03
N GLY A 171 -28.70 -2.18 9.36
CA GLY A 171 -30.06 -2.20 8.82
C GLY A 171 -30.19 -1.74 7.36
N MET A 172 -29.11 -1.42 6.64
CA MET A 172 -29.20 -1.10 5.23
C MET A 172 -29.51 -2.34 4.39
N THR A 173 -30.43 -2.21 3.43
CA THR A 173 -30.66 -3.23 2.40
C THR A 173 -29.45 -3.33 1.47
N VAL A 174 -29.31 -4.45 0.75
CA VAL A 174 -28.26 -4.63 -0.28
C VAL A 174 -28.27 -3.48 -1.29
N ASP A 175 -29.46 -3.02 -1.68
CA ASP A 175 -29.60 -1.97 -2.68
C ASP A 175 -29.23 -0.60 -2.13
N ALA A 176 -29.63 -0.27 -0.90
CA ALA A 176 -29.21 0.96 -0.24
C ALA A 176 -27.68 0.99 -0.05
N ALA A 177 -27.08 -0.09 0.44
CA ALA A 177 -25.64 -0.19 0.63
C ALA A 177 -24.88 -0.08 -0.71
N TYR A 178 -25.38 -0.73 -1.77
CA TYR A 178 -24.83 -0.58 -3.12
C TYR A 178 -24.94 0.85 -3.65
N GLN A 179 -26.10 1.50 -3.52
CA GLN A 179 -26.28 2.85 -4.04
C GLN A 179 -25.41 3.86 -3.32
N HIS A 180 -25.22 3.68 -2.01
CA HIS A 180 -24.39 4.53 -1.16
C HIS A 180 -22.90 4.38 -1.48
N THR A 181 -22.40 3.16 -1.61
CA THR A 181 -20.94 2.90 -1.67
C THR A 181 -20.42 2.56 -3.06
N LYS A 182 -21.31 2.13 -3.96
CA LYS A 182 -21.00 1.52 -5.26
C LYS A 182 -20.05 0.31 -5.17
N ILE A 183 -19.93 -0.33 -4.01
CA ILE A 183 -19.22 -1.60 -3.84
C ILE A 183 -19.88 -2.65 -4.73
N TYR A 184 -19.09 -3.53 -5.35
CA TYR A 184 -19.58 -4.59 -6.22
C TYR A 184 -20.78 -5.34 -5.61
N ARG A 185 -21.94 -5.29 -6.29
CA ARG A 185 -23.23 -5.72 -5.71
C ARG A 185 -23.26 -7.17 -5.23
N PRO A 186 -22.64 -8.16 -5.91
CA PRO A 186 -22.52 -9.52 -5.38
C PRO A 186 -21.71 -9.61 -4.08
N LEU A 187 -20.69 -8.77 -3.90
CA LEU A 187 -19.96 -8.68 -2.62
C LEU A 187 -20.87 -8.15 -1.51
N VAL A 188 -21.67 -7.12 -1.78
CA VAL A 188 -22.66 -6.59 -0.82
C VAL A 188 -23.71 -7.66 -0.46
N ARG A 189 -24.17 -8.44 -1.44
CA ARG A 189 -25.11 -9.55 -1.18
C ARG A 189 -24.49 -10.62 -0.28
N SER A 190 -23.24 -11.00 -0.54
CA SER A 190 -22.49 -11.94 0.32
C SER A 190 -22.33 -11.38 1.74
N ALA A 191 -22.07 -10.07 1.85
CA ALA A 191 -21.89 -9.38 3.13
C ALA A 191 -23.19 -9.34 3.95
N ALA A 192 -24.34 -9.13 3.30
CA ALA A 192 -25.65 -9.13 3.95
C ALA A 192 -26.01 -10.46 4.61
N ALA A 193 -25.44 -11.58 4.16
CA ALA A 193 -25.63 -12.89 4.78
C ALA A 193 -24.82 -13.06 6.09
N LYS A 194 -23.88 -12.15 6.37
CA LYS A 194 -23.00 -12.19 7.55
C LYS A 194 -22.87 -10.78 8.17
N PRO A 195 -23.98 -10.13 8.58
CA PRO A 195 -23.91 -8.75 9.06
C PRO A 195 -23.00 -8.62 10.30
N ILE A 196 -22.32 -7.48 10.44
CA ILE A 196 -21.53 -7.15 11.64
C ILE A 196 -22.35 -6.21 12.52
N ARG A 197 -22.43 -6.51 13.83
CA ARG A 197 -23.02 -5.58 14.80
C ARG A 197 -22.13 -4.35 14.93
N PRO A 198 -22.64 -3.10 14.77
CA PRO A 198 -21.81 -1.90 14.85
C PRO A 198 -20.98 -1.77 16.14
N ALA A 199 -21.54 -2.18 17.27
CA ALA A 199 -20.89 -2.13 18.58
C ALA A 199 -20.02 -3.37 18.92
N SER A 200 -19.70 -4.23 17.93
CA SER A 200 -18.70 -5.29 18.10
C SER A 200 -17.30 -4.77 17.79
N PRO A 201 -16.21 -5.43 18.25
CA PRO A 201 -14.85 -5.05 17.87
C PRO A 201 -14.68 -4.91 16.34
N GLU A 202 -15.14 -5.90 15.58
CA GLU A 202 -15.12 -5.87 14.11
C GLU A 202 -15.93 -4.69 13.54
N GLY A 203 -17.06 -4.35 14.15
CA GLY A 203 -17.91 -3.22 13.76
C GLY A 203 -17.25 -1.86 13.99
N ILE A 204 -16.51 -1.70 15.09
CA ILE A 204 -15.76 -0.47 15.40
C ILE A 204 -14.66 -0.25 14.36
N VAL A 205 -13.90 -1.30 14.03
CA VAL A 205 -12.83 -1.25 13.02
C VAL A 205 -13.41 -0.97 11.63
N ALA A 206 -14.44 -1.71 11.21
CA ALA A 206 -15.10 -1.50 9.92
C ALA A 206 -15.71 -0.09 9.80
N ASN A 207 -16.17 0.49 10.92
CA ASN A 207 -16.69 1.85 10.92
C ASN A 207 -15.57 2.87 10.66
N GLU A 208 -14.36 2.69 11.19
CA GLU A 208 -13.23 3.58 10.88
C GLU A 208 -12.94 3.60 9.36
N TRP A 209 -12.91 2.43 8.72
CA TRP A 209 -12.75 2.32 7.27
C TRP A 209 -13.90 2.96 6.50
N TYR A 210 -15.15 2.75 6.97
CA TYR A 210 -16.32 3.39 6.40
C TYR A 210 -16.24 4.92 6.50
N GLN A 211 -15.94 5.48 7.68
CA GLN A 211 -15.85 6.92 7.88
C GLN A 211 -14.74 7.54 7.01
N SER A 212 -13.61 6.85 6.85
CA SER A 212 -12.51 7.26 5.98
C SER A 212 -12.91 7.30 4.50
N ARG A 213 -13.67 6.32 4.00
CA ARG A 213 -13.91 6.16 2.56
C ARG A 213 -15.25 6.73 2.07
N TYR A 214 -16.29 6.66 2.89
CA TYR A 214 -17.67 6.98 2.51
C TYR A 214 -18.37 7.93 3.48
N GLY A 215 -17.87 8.05 4.71
CA GLY A 215 -18.48 8.86 5.76
C GLY A 215 -17.82 10.22 5.95
N ALA A 216 -17.73 10.66 7.20
CA ALA A 216 -17.39 12.04 7.56
C ALA A 216 -16.00 12.50 7.07
N PHE A 217 -15.06 11.58 6.86
CA PHE A 217 -13.69 11.90 6.47
C PHE A 217 -13.41 11.69 4.97
N ALA A 218 -14.41 11.27 4.19
CA ALA A 218 -14.24 10.97 2.78
C ALA A 218 -13.77 12.18 1.94
N ALA A 219 -14.29 13.38 2.24
CA ALA A 219 -13.91 14.60 1.53
C ALA A 219 -12.45 14.98 1.80
N GLN A 220 -12.02 14.93 3.07
CA GLN A 220 -10.64 15.20 3.45
C GLN A 220 -9.68 14.17 2.84
N ARG A 221 -10.03 12.87 2.92
CA ARG A 221 -9.28 11.80 2.26
C ARG A 221 -9.10 12.09 0.77
N ALA A 222 -10.17 12.44 0.06
CA ALA A 222 -10.11 12.73 -1.37
C ALA A 222 -9.21 13.94 -1.67
N ALA A 223 -9.26 14.99 -0.84
CA ALA A 223 -8.39 16.15 -0.99
C ALA A 223 -6.91 15.79 -0.82
N ASP A 224 -6.56 15.05 0.25
CA ASP A 224 -5.17 14.65 0.50
C ASP A 224 -4.63 13.72 -0.62
N LEU A 225 -5.44 12.77 -1.10
CA LEU A 225 -5.06 11.90 -2.22
C LEU A 225 -4.83 12.68 -3.51
N ASN A 226 -5.73 13.61 -3.85
CA ASN A 226 -5.58 14.46 -5.03
C ASN A 226 -4.31 15.31 -4.95
N THR A 227 -3.98 15.85 -3.77
CA THR A 227 -2.73 16.60 -3.58
C THR A 227 -1.51 15.71 -3.73
N LYS A 228 -1.51 14.51 -3.15
CA LYS A 228 -0.44 13.52 -3.32
C LYS A 228 -0.18 13.22 -4.80
N ASP A 229 -1.24 12.88 -5.53
CA ASP A 229 -1.14 12.49 -6.95
C ASP A 229 -0.65 13.65 -7.83
N LYS A 230 -1.12 14.88 -7.56
CA LYS A 230 -0.62 16.08 -8.23
C LYS A 230 0.88 16.28 -7.98
N LEU A 231 1.33 16.16 -6.73
CA LEU A 231 2.75 16.30 -6.37
C LEU A 231 3.59 15.20 -7.02
N ALA A 232 3.10 13.96 -7.11
CA ALA A 232 3.79 12.87 -7.79
C ALA A 232 4.02 13.17 -9.28
N LEU A 233 3.00 13.70 -9.98
CA LEU A 233 3.11 14.15 -11.38
C LEU A 233 4.12 15.29 -11.54
N GLU A 234 4.11 16.24 -10.61
CA GLU A 234 5.05 17.35 -10.60
C GLU A 234 6.50 16.89 -10.38
N VAL A 235 6.73 15.95 -9.45
CA VAL A 235 8.02 15.30 -9.22
C VAL A 235 8.50 14.58 -10.48
N ALA A 236 7.63 13.80 -11.13
CA ALA A 236 7.96 13.09 -12.37
C ALA A 236 8.39 14.05 -13.49
N LYS A 237 7.64 15.14 -13.70
CA LYS A 237 7.97 16.16 -14.70
C LYS A 237 9.29 16.87 -14.40
N SER A 238 9.56 17.18 -13.13
CA SER A 238 10.83 17.80 -12.72
C SER A 238 12.01 16.84 -12.91
N LYS A 239 11.85 15.53 -12.65
CA LYS A 239 12.86 14.50 -12.95
C LYS A 239 13.17 14.42 -14.45
N GLU A 240 12.14 14.38 -15.29
CA GLU A 240 12.30 14.36 -16.75
C GLU A 240 13.03 15.61 -17.26
N THR A 241 12.61 16.78 -16.79
CA THR A 241 13.26 18.06 -17.13
C THR A 241 14.73 18.05 -16.71
N LEU A 242 15.04 17.61 -15.48
CA LEU A 242 16.40 17.52 -14.98
C LEU A 242 17.27 16.58 -15.84
N ALA A 243 16.75 15.41 -16.19
CA ALA A 243 17.43 14.45 -17.04
C ALA A 243 17.74 15.04 -18.43
N ALA A 244 16.78 15.74 -19.05
CA ALA A 244 16.97 16.39 -20.34
C ALA A 244 18.03 17.51 -20.28
N LEU A 245 18.03 18.34 -19.23
CA LEU A 245 19.03 19.38 -19.03
C LEU A 245 20.42 18.79 -18.80
N GLN A 246 20.52 17.71 -18.03
CA GLN A 246 21.77 17.00 -17.79
C GLN A 246 22.32 16.37 -19.08
N ALA A 247 21.47 15.74 -19.89
CA ALA A 247 21.87 15.21 -21.20
C ALA A 247 22.39 16.33 -22.12
N ARG A 248 21.69 17.47 -22.19
CA ARG A 248 22.14 18.64 -22.97
C ARG A 248 23.48 19.18 -22.48
N ARG A 249 23.71 19.20 -21.17
CA ARG A 249 24.98 19.63 -20.57
C ARG A 249 26.12 18.74 -21.03
N VAL A 250 25.94 17.42 -20.99
CA VAL A 250 26.94 16.45 -21.46
C VAL A 250 27.27 16.68 -22.94
N THR A 251 26.27 16.88 -23.79
CA THR A 251 26.47 17.17 -25.22
C THR A 251 27.28 18.45 -25.44
N LEU A 252 26.98 19.53 -24.71
CA LEU A 252 27.73 20.79 -24.83
C LEU A 252 29.16 20.68 -24.29
N GLN A 253 29.37 19.91 -23.21
CA GLN A 253 30.71 19.61 -22.69
C GLN A 253 31.54 18.80 -23.69
N GLN A 254 30.94 17.86 -24.41
CA GLN A 254 31.60 17.14 -25.50
C GLN A 254 31.91 18.08 -26.67
N LYS A 255 30.98 18.98 -27.04
CA LYS A 255 31.20 19.98 -28.09
C LYS A 255 32.39 20.90 -27.79
N LEU A 256 32.63 21.27 -26.52
CA LEU A 256 33.81 22.05 -26.13
C LEU A 256 35.15 21.35 -26.39
N LYS A 257 35.16 20.01 -26.51
CA LYS A 257 36.36 19.22 -26.80
C LYS A 257 36.70 19.16 -28.29
N THR A 258 35.85 19.69 -29.17
CA THR A 258 36.08 19.70 -30.62
C THR A 258 36.81 20.97 -31.06
N ASN A 259 37.21 21.04 -32.33
CA ASN A 259 37.91 22.19 -32.88
C ASN A 259 36.91 23.33 -33.18
N LEU A 260 36.61 24.15 -32.16
CA LEU A 260 35.74 25.32 -32.24
C LEU A 260 36.55 26.61 -32.41
N THR A 261 35.99 27.59 -33.12
CA THR A 261 36.52 28.96 -33.11
C THR A 261 36.35 29.61 -31.73
N ALA A 262 37.07 30.70 -31.47
CA ALA A 262 36.97 31.43 -30.21
C ALA A 262 35.52 31.92 -29.92
N ILE A 263 34.81 32.39 -30.95
CA ILE A 263 33.41 32.85 -30.84
C ILE A 263 32.50 31.67 -30.46
N GLN A 264 32.59 30.55 -31.20
CA GLN A 264 31.78 29.36 -30.92
C GLN A 264 32.05 28.78 -29.52
N ARG A 265 33.31 28.79 -29.07
CA ARG A 265 33.68 28.36 -27.72
C ARG A 265 33.05 29.24 -26.66
N ASN A 266 33.05 30.56 -26.86
CA ASN A 266 32.42 31.50 -25.94
C ASN A 266 30.90 31.28 -25.86
N GLU A 267 30.22 31.13 -26.99
CA GLU A 267 28.76 30.85 -27.05
C GLU A 267 28.39 29.57 -26.30
N VAL A 268 29.14 28.48 -26.51
CA VAL A 268 28.91 27.21 -25.81
C VAL A 268 29.16 27.36 -24.31
N THR A 269 30.18 28.11 -23.91
CA THR A 269 30.49 28.36 -22.49
C THR A 269 29.39 29.16 -21.79
N VAL A 270 28.89 30.22 -22.43
CA VAL A 270 27.76 31.01 -21.92
C VAL A 270 26.51 30.13 -21.78
N THR A 271 26.23 29.30 -22.78
CA THR A 271 25.08 28.37 -22.76
C THR A 271 25.22 27.35 -21.63
N LEU A 272 26.43 26.81 -21.40
CA LEU A 272 26.69 25.88 -20.30
C LEU A 272 26.48 26.52 -18.93
N ASN A 273 26.90 27.77 -18.75
CA ASN A 273 26.69 28.49 -17.49
C ASN A 273 25.20 28.74 -17.23
N ALA A 274 24.44 29.15 -18.24
CA ALA A 274 22.99 29.30 -18.14
C ALA A 274 22.31 27.96 -17.81
N LEU A 275 22.70 26.89 -18.52
CA LEU A 275 22.18 25.54 -18.28
C LEU A 275 22.52 25.02 -16.87
N GLN A 276 23.69 25.33 -16.34
CA GLN A 276 24.09 24.97 -14.98
C GLN A 276 23.22 25.68 -13.94
N ALA A 277 22.85 26.94 -14.17
CA ALA A 277 21.93 27.68 -13.32
C ALA A 277 20.51 27.09 -13.37
N GLU A 278 20.03 26.72 -14.55
CA GLU A 278 18.74 26.03 -14.73
C GLU A 278 18.71 24.67 -14.02
N ILE A 279 19.76 23.85 -14.19
CA ILE A 279 19.90 22.56 -13.49
C ILE A 279 19.82 22.76 -11.98
N LYS A 280 20.52 23.77 -11.44
CA LYS A 280 20.47 24.09 -10.01
C LYS A 280 19.06 24.47 -9.55
N ALA A 281 18.36 25.30 -10.33
CA ALA A 281 16.99 25.73 -10.02
C ALA A 281 16.00 24.55 -10.05
N VAL A 282 16.07 23.70 -11.07
CA VAL A 282 15.21 22.50 -11.18
C VAL A 282 15.52 21.50 -10.08
N THR A 283 16.79 21.32 -9.71
CA THR A 283 17.19 20.43 -8.61
C THR A 283 16.60 20.90 -7.27
N ALA A 284 16.71 22.19 -6.96
CA ALA A 284 16.14 22.76 -5.74
C ALA A 284 14.60 22.62 -5.71
N LYS A 285 13.94 22.88 -6.85
CA LYS A 285 12.49 22.68 -6.98
C LYS A 285 12.09 21.23 -6.78
N LEU A 286 12.81 20.29 -7.40
CA LEU A 286 12.56 18.85 -7.27
C LEU A 286 12.66 18.42 -5.81
N GLU A 287 13.65 18.90 -5.06
CA GLU A 287 13.80 18.59 -3.64
C GLU A 287 12.61 19.07 -2.81
N THR A 288 12.18 20.33 -2.98
CA THR A 288 10.98 20.84 -2.30
C THR A 288 9.73 20.02 -2.65
N GLN A 289 9.55 19.65 -3.92
CA GLN A 289 8.42 18.85 -4.36
C GLN A 289 8.44 17.44 -3.77
N ARG A 290 9.63 16.83 -3.62
CA ARG A 290 9.78 15.52 -2.96
C ARG A 290 9.41 15.60 -1.50
N GLN A 291 9.95 16.58 -0.76
CA GLN A 291 9.60 16.79 0.65
C GLN A 291 8.08 16.99 0.84
N GLN A 292 7.44 17.77 -0.03
CA GLN A 292 5.99 17.94 0.01
C GLN A 292 5.24 16.66 -0.34
N HIS A 293 5.69 15.93 -1.36
CA HIS A 293 5.11 14.65 -1.74
C HIS A 293 5.18 13.66 -0.57
N ASP A 294 6.32 13.58 0.11
CA ASP A 294 6.56 12.64 1.20
C ASP A 294 5.61 12.91 2.38
N VAL A 295 5.35 14.18 2.72
CA VAL A 295 4.34 14.55 3.73
C VAL A 295 2.94 14.02 3.36
N TYR A 296 2.54 14.13 2.09
CA TYR A 296 1.22 13.64 1.65
C TYR A 296 1.20 12.13 1.42
N TYR A 297 2.34 11.52 1.15
CA TYR A 297 2.50 10.07 1.12
C TYR A 297 2.34 9.48 2.52
N GLU A 298 2.92 10.10 3.55
CA GLU A 298 2.70 9.69 4.95
C GLU A 298 1.23 9.83 5.36
N LYS A 299 0.55 10.91 4.96
CA LYS A 299 -0.90 11.03 5.16
C LYS A 299 -1.67 9.89 4.49
N TYR A 300 -1.26 9.48 3.29
CA TYR A 300 -1.84 8.33 2.59
C TYR A 300 -1.61 7.03 3.37
N ARG A 301 -0.37 6.76 3.80
CA ARG A 301 -0.01 5.60 4.63
C ARG A 301 -0.79 5.57 5.95
N ALA A 302 -1.08 6.72 6.52
CA ALA A 302 -1.85 6.86 7.76
C ALA A 302 -3.37 6.72 7.59
N LEU A 303 -3.90 6.65 6.36
CA LEU A 303 -5.33 6.43 6.16
C LEU A 303 -5.73 5.08 6.77
N PRO A 304 -6.85 4.98 7.52
CA PRO A 304 -7.20 3.78 8.29
C PRO A 304 -7.10 2.44 7.57
N GLY A 305 -7.61 2.36 6.34
CA GLY A 305 -7.55 1.14 5.52
C GLY A 305 -6.15 0.87 4.95
N GLU A 306 -5.39 1.92 4.62
CA GLU A 306 -4.01 1.77 4.11
C GLU A 306 -3.10 1.33 5.25
N ARG A 307 -3.13 2.03 6.39
CA ARG A 307 -2.38 1.67 7.60
C ARG A 307 -2.61 0.21 7.99
N ASP A 308 -3.87 -0.22 8.05
CA ASP A 308 -4.19 -1.61 8.40
C ASP A 308 -3.66 -2.60 7.37
N ALA A 309 -3.73 -2.29 6.07
CA ALA A 309 -3.21 -3.17 5.02
C ALA A 309 -1.68 -3.26 5.03
N TRP A 310 -0.99 -2.12 5.19
CA TRP A 310 0.47 -2.06 5.34
C TRP A 310 0.96 -2.77 6.59
N ASP A 311 0.25 -2.65 7.71
CA ASP A 311 0.60 -3.36 8.93
C ASP A 311 0.44 -4.89 8.73
N VAL A 312 -0.62 -5.33 8.05
CA VAL A 312 -0.84 -6.76 7.76
C VAL A 312 0.24 -7.29 6.80
N GLU A 313 0.63 -6.52 5.79
CA GLU A 313 1.79 -6.82 4.93
C GLU A 313 3.10 -6.85 5.74
N GLY A 314 3.31 -5.89 6.62
CA GLY A 314 4.48 -5.79 7.50
C GLY A 314 4.59 -6.99 8.45
N ALA A 315 3.47 -7.52 8.93
CA ALA A 315 3.44 -8.75 9.71
C ALA A 315 3.88 -9.98 8.89
N VAL A 316 3.48 -10.07 7.61
CA VAL A 316 3.96 -11.12 6.69
C VAL A 316 5.47 -11.01 6.51
N ASN A 317 5.97 -9.80 6.24
CA ASN A 317 7.40 -9.57 6.07
C ASN A 317 8.17 -9.93 7.35
N THR A 318 7.68 -9.52 8.52
CA THR A 318 8.30 -9.83 9.81
C THR A 318 8.31 -11.33 10.08
N TYR A 319 7.24 -12.05 9.75
CA TYR A 319 7.20 -13.50 9.85
C TYR A 319 8.26 -14.16 8.96
N TYR A 320 8.37 -13.71 7.70
CA TYR A 320 9.40 -14.19 6.78
C TYR A 320 10.80 -13.99 7.35
N LEU A 321 11.16 -12.77 7.75
CA LEU A 321 12.49 -12.44 8.28
C LEU A 321 12.83 -13.22 9.56
N ARG A 322 11.85 -13.47 10.43
CA ARG A 322 12.07 -14.17 11.71
C ARG A 322 12.09 -15.69 11.59
N HIS A 323 11.40 -16.27 10.62
CA HIS A 323 11.11 -17.71 10.61
C HIS A 323 11.48 -18.45 9.32
N LEU A 324 11.56 -17.76 8.18
CA LEU A 324 11.75 -18.38 6.87
C LEU A 324 13.07 -17.97 6.21
N GLU A 325 13.52 -16.74 6.44
CA GLU A 325 14.85 -16.31 6.01
C GLU A 325 15.92 -17.08 6.79
N LYS A 326 16.79 -17.78 6.06
CA LYS A 326 17.94 -18.46 6.66
C LYS A 326 19.01 -17.41 6.95
N PRO A 327 19.66 -17.44 8.14
CA PRO A 327 20.76 -16.54 8.47
C PRO A 327 21.97 -16.70 7.55
#